data_AF-A0A7H8KMM1-F1
#
_entry.id   AF-A0A7H8KMM1-F1
#
_cell.length_a   1.000
_cell.length_b   1.000
_cell.length_c   1.000
_cell.angle_alpha   90.00
_cell.angle_beta   90.00
_cell.angle_gamma   90.00
#
_symmetry.space_group_name_H-M   'P 1'
#
loop_
_entity.id
_entity.type
_entity.pdbx_description
1 polymer ?
#
loop_
_entity_poly.entity_id
_entity_poly.type
_entity_poly.pdbx_seq_one_letter_code
_entity_poly.pdbx_strand_id
1 'polypeptide(L)'
;MSGPDWVPASCVLPTAERPLRVVEWDGLFAGRLEGLSRPEPLRVRLVLRGGDGVEERVRDLAGREGDCCSFFAFAVAADRGAVVLDVAVDAAVLEALERRAAAVGGLR
;
A
#
# COMPACT_ATOMS: atom_id res chain seq x y z
N MET A 1 -0.29 -5.47 23.86
CA MET A 1 0.17 -4.46 22.88
C MET A 1 -0.30 -4.95 21.53
N SER A 2 -1.28 -4.27 20.91
CA SER A 2 -1.73 -4.64 19.56
C SER A 2 -0.63 -4.35 18.54
N GLY A 3 -0.58 -5.12 17.46
CA GLY A 3 0.09 -4.68 16.23
C GLY A 3 -0.69 -3.51 15.60
N PRO A 4 -0.18 -2.88 14.52
CA PRO A 4 -0.93 -1.86 13.80
C PRO A 4 -2.24 -2.46 13.26
N ASP A 5 -3.38 -1.82 13.50
CA ASP A 5 -4.74 -2.35 13.27
C ASP A 5 -5.12 -2.58 11.79
N TRP A 6 -4.14 -2.57 10.88
CA TRP A 6 -4.27 -2.89 9.45
C TRP A 6 -3.35 -4.02 8.97
N VAL A 7 -2.39 -4.46 9.78
CA VAL A 7 -1.53 -5.60 9.42
C VAL A 7 -2.31 -6.89 9.62
N PRO A 8 -2.55 -7.71 8.56
CA PRO A 8 -3.36 -8.91 8.69
C PRO A 8 -2.72 -9.94 9.64
N ALA A 9 -3.56 -10.73 10.31
CA ALA A 9 -3.10 -11.79 11.22
C ALA A 9 -2.27 -12.88 10.51
N SER A 10 -2.43 -13.02 9.19
CA SER A 10 -1.63 -13.89 8.30
C SER A 10 -0.26 -13.30 7.91
N CYS A 11 0.06 -12.07 8.30
CA CYS A 11 1.40 -11.51 8.11
C CYS A 11 2.42 -12.32 8.93
N VAL A 12 3.35 -12.99 8.26
CA VAL A 12 4.43 -13.78 8.88
C VAL A 12 5.72 -12.99 9.14
N LEU A 13 5.80 -11.74 8.66
CA LEU A 13 6.96 -10.85 8.83
C LEU A 13 7.37 -10.73 10.31
N PRO A 14 8.66 -10.76 10.68
CA PRO A 14 9.11 -10.53 12.05
C PRO A 14 8.49 -9.26 12.67
N THR A 15 8.04 -9.34 13.92
CA THR A 15 7.29 -8.25 14.58
C THR A 15 8.08 -6.94 14.72
N ALA A 16 9.41 -7.00 14.63
CA ALA A 16 10.30 -5.84 14.61
C ALA A 16 10.35 -5.11 13.24
N GLU A 17 10.00 -5.78 12.15
CA GLU A 17 10.07 -5.25 10.78
C GLU A 17 8.73 -4.64 10.34
N ARG A 18 7.60 -5.14 10.87
CA ARG A 18 6.26 -4.60 10.60
C ARG A 18 6.16 -3.08 10.80
N PRO A 19 6.69 -2.46 11.88
CA PRO A 19 6.61 -1.02 12.06
C PRO A 19 7.42 -0.23 11.03
N LEU A 20 8.53 -0.78 10.53
CA LEU A 20 9.36 -0.13 9.51
C LEU A 20 8.63 -0.13 8.17
N ARG A 21 8.04 -1.26 7.76
CA ARG A 21 7.23 -1.35 6.52
C ARG A 21 6.03 -0.40 6.55
N VAL A 22 5.36 -0.30 7.71
CA VAL A 22 4.29 0.68 7.95
C VAL A 22 4.78 2.10 7.67
N VAL A 23 5.93 2.50 8.23
CA VAL A 23 6.52 3.83 8.01
C VAL A 23 6.97 4.06 6.56
N GLU A 24 7.45 3.03 5.85
CA GLU A 24 7.80 3.13 4.43
C GLU A 24 6.59 3.40 3.52
N TRP A 25 5.46 2.74 3.79
CA TRP A 25 4.19 2.99 3.12
C TRP A 25 3.58 4.34 3.50
N ASP A 26 3.54 4.65 4.80
CA ASP A 26 3.03 5.94 5.30
C ASP A 26 3.80 7.13 4.70
N GLY A 27 5.13 7.02 4.55
CA GLY A 27 5.96 8.03 3.92
C GLY A 27 5.69 8.22 2.42
N LEU A 28 5.27 7.17 1.71
CA LEU A 28 4.75 7.30 0.34
C LEU A 28 3.38 7.98 0.33
N PHE A 29 2.46 7.57 1.20
CA PHE A 29 1.09 8.10 1.22
C PHE A 29 1.07 9.60 1.60
N ALA A 30 1.74 9.99 2.69
CA ALA A 30 1.71 11.36 3.23
C ALA A 30 2.32 12.40 2.28
N GLY A 31 3.34 12.00 1.51
CA GLY A 31 4.06 12.91 0.60
C GLY A 31 3.56 12.90 -0.84
N ARG A 32 2.79 11.87 -1.26
CA ARG A 32 2.54 11.60 -2.68
C ARG A 32 1.15 11.07 -3.03
N LEU A 33 0.25 10.75 -2.11
CA LEU A 33 -1.07 10.21 -2.49
C LEU A 33 -1.95 11.30 -3.12
N GLU A 34 -2.20 11.19 -4.43
CA GLU A 34 -3.05 12.08 -5.21
C GLU A 34 -4.48 11.53 -5.38
N GLY A 35 -4.68 10.21 -5.21
CA GLY A 35 -6.00 9.60 -5.28
C GLY A 35 -6.07 8.20 -4.67
N LEU A 36 -7.24 7.87 -4.15
CA LEU A 36 -7.64 6.57 -3.61
C LEU A 36 -8.99 6.19 -4.22
N SER A 37 -9.13 4.96 -4.73
CA SER A 37 -10.38 4.49 -5.33
C SER A 37 -10.49 2.96 -5.26
N ARG A 38 -11.72 2.42 -5.27
CA ARG A 38 -11.99 0.98 -5.21
C ARG A 38 -12.64 0.48 -6.51
N PRO A 39 -11.87 0.24 -7.59
CA PRO A 39 -12.42 -0.12 -8.90
C PRO A 39 -13.12 -1.49 -8.93
N GLU A 40 -12.78 -2.41 -8.02
CA GLU A 40 -13.41 -3.73 -7.89
C GLU A 40 -13.62 -4.05 -6.40
N PRO A 41 -14.60 -4.87 -5.99
CA PRO A 41 -14.82 -5.18 -4.57
C PRO A 41 -13.59 -5.73 -3.83
N LEU A 42 -12.71 -6.42 -4.57
CA LEU A 42 -11.45 -6.98 -4.09
C LEU A 42 -10.20 -6.30 -4.69
N ARG A 43 -10.30 -5.02 -5.09
CA ARG A 43 -9.14 -4.21 -5.52
C ARG A 43 -9.26 -2.76 -5.08
N VAL A 44 -8.22 -2.25 -4.41
CA VAL A 44 -8.00 -0.81 -4.24
C VAL A 44 -6.94 -0.32 -5.23
N ARG A 45 -7.14 0.90 -5.72
CA ARG A 45 -6.23 1.63 -6.61
C ARG A 45 -5.75 2.89 -5.91
N LEU A 46 -4.44 2.98 -5.72
CA LEU A 46 -3.70 4.11 -5.19
C LEU A 46 -3.03 4.85 -6.36
N VAL A 47 -3.23 6.15 -6.45
CA VAL A 47 -2.56 7.03 -7.43
C VAL A 47 -1.56 7.88 -6.67
N LEU A 48 -0.28 7.66 -6.93
CA LEU A 48 0.85 8.33 -6.28
C LEU A 48 1.51 9.30 -7.26
N ARG A 49 1.85 10.50 -6.79
CA ARG A 49 2.67 11.46 -7.52
C ARG A 49 4.06 10.88 -7.79
N GLY A 50 4.39 10.71 -9.07
CA GLY A 50 5.68 10.18 -9.51
C GLY A 50 6.84 11.17 -9.36
N GLY A 51 7.89 10.89 -10.13
CA GLY A 51 9.20 11.51 -10.01
C GLY A 51 10.29 10.47 -9.74
N ASP A 52 11.53 10.93 -9.68
CA ASP A 52 12.72 10.10 -9.67
C ASP A 52 12.70 9.05 -8.53
N GLY A 53 12.93 7.78 -8.88
CA GLY A 53 12.96 6.64 -7.95
C GLY A 53 11.61 6.23 -7.33
N VAL A 54 10.51 6.97 -7.56
CA VAL A 54 9.21 6.66 -6.92
C VAL A 54 8.66 5.32 -7.40
N GLU A 55 8.68 5.06 -8.70
CA GLU A 55 8.12 3.83 -9.27
C GLU A 55 8.92 2.58 -8.87
N GLU A 56 10.25 2.71 -8.82
CA GLU A 56 11.17 1.67 -8.35
C GLU A 56 10.92 1.37 -6.87
N ARG A 57 10.80 2.40 -6.02
CA ARG A 57 10.46 2.25 -4.60
C ARG A 57 9.09 1.58 -4.40
N VAL A 58 8.08 1.91 -5.21
CA VAL A 58 6.76 1.26 -5.15
C VAL A 58 6.84 -0.20 -5.58
N ARG A 59 7.63 -0.54 -6.62
CA ARG A 59 7.85 -1.95 -7.03
C ARG A 59 8.62 -2.76 -5.99
N ASP A 60 9.70 -2.22 -5.45
CA ASP A 60 10.51 -2.85 -4.40
C ASP A 60 9.66 -3.14 -3.16
N LEU A 61 8.88 -2.16 -2.70
CA LEU A 61 7.99 -2.36 -1.56
C LEU A 61 6.91 -3.41 -1.85
N ALA A 62 6.25 -3.35 -3.01
CA ALA A 62 5.22 -4.30 -3.43
C ALA A 62 5.75 -5.73 -3.58
N GLY A 63 6.94 -5.92 -4.17
CA GLY A 63 7.59 -7.23 -4.30
C GLY A 63 7.83 -7.87 -2.95
N ARG A 64 8.47 -7.14 -2.02
CA ARG A 64 8.73 -7.61 -0.65
C ARG A 64 7.45 -7.95 0.13
N GLU A 65 6.32 -7.25 -0.11
CA GLU A 65 5.04 -7.61 0.51
C GLU A 65 4.47 -8.90 -0.11
N GLY A 66 4.56 -9.07 -1.42
CA GLY A 66 4.13 -10.29 -2.12
C GLY A 66 4.92 -11.53 -1.69
N ASP A 67 6.24 -11.41 -1.53
CA ASP A 67 7.11 -12.48 -1.03
C ASP A 67 6.77 -12.88 0.41
N CYS A 68 6.39 -11.93 1.26
CA CYS A 68 5.96 -12.19 2.64
C CYS A 68 4.51 -12.73 2.71
N CYS A 69 3.63 -12.28 1.82
CA CYS A 69 2.18 -12.45 1.91
C CYS A 69 1.60 -12.76 0.53
N SER A 70 1.79 -13.99 0.06
CA SER A 70 1.39 -14.48 -1.28
C SER A 70 -0.12 -14.47 -1.59
N PHE A 71 -0.94 -14.01 -0.65
CA PHE A 71 -2.38 -13.76 -0.81
C PHE A 71 -2.70 -12.33 -1.27
N PHE A 72 -1.72 -11.42 -1.32
CA PHE A 72 -1.82 -10.15 -2.03
C PHE A 72 -1.37 -10.31 -3.49
N ALA A 73 -2.10 -9.70 -4.42
CA ALA A 73 -1.62 -9.41 -5.76
C ALA A 73 -1.40 -7.89 -5.91
N PHE A 74 -0.18 -7.51 -6.26
CA PHE A 74 0.21 -6.12 -6.51
C PHE A 74 0.46 -5.91 -8.01
N ALA A 75 -0.01 -4.79 -8.57
CA ALA A 75 0.36 -4.35 -9.92
C ALA A 75 0.79 -2.87 -9.90
N VAL A 76 1.95 -2.59 -10.50
CA VAL A 76 2.57 -1.25 -10.50
C VAL A 76 2.82 -0.76 -11.92
N ALA A 77 2.06 0.25 -12.33
CA ALA A 77 2.21 0.95 -13.60
C ALA A 77 2.61 2.41 -13.36
N ALA A 78 3.36 3.00 -14.28
CA ALA A 78 3.51 4.45 -14.37
C ALA A 78 2.92 4.96 -15.68
N ASP A 79 2.36 6.17 -15.62
CA ASP A 79 1.89 6.92 -16.77
C ASP A 79 2.01 8.43 -16.48
N ARG A 80 2.51 9.18 -17.46
CA ARG A 80 2.52 10.67 -17.48
C ARG A 80 2.94 11.38 -16.17
N GLY A 81 3.83 10.77 -15.38
CA GLY A 81 4.35 11.35 -14.14
C GLY A 81 3.59 10.95 -12.86
N ALA A 82 2.63 10.02 -12.95
CA ALA A 82 1.99 9.35 -11.82
C ALA A 82 2.39 7.86 -11.78
N VAL A 83 2.35 7.27 -10.59
CA VAL A 83 2.54 5.84 -10.33
C VAL A 83 1.23 5.29 -9.79
N VAL A 84 0.63 4.35 -10.51
CA VAL A 84 -0.59 3.65 -10.12
C VAL A 84 -0.22 2.32 -9.49
N LEU A 85 -0.63 2.14 -8.24
CA LEU A 85 -0.51 0.88 -7.50
C LEU A 85 -1.92 0.30 -7.32
N ASP A 86 -2.19 -0.80 -8.01
CA ASP A 86 -3.34 -1.67 -7.72
C ASP A 86 -2.92 -2.70 -6.66
N VAL A 87 -3.74 -2.85 -5.63
CA VAL A 87 -3.61 -3.90 -4.61
C VAL A 87 -4.91 -4.71 -4.60
N ALA A 88 -4.81 -6.01 -4.79
CA ALA A 88 -5.93 -6.95 -4.68
C ALA A 88 -5.65 -8.00 -3.60
N VAL A 89 -6.58 -8.13 -2.65
CA VAL A 89 -6.53 -9.01 -1.48
C VAL A 89 -7.96 -9.14 -0.92
N ASP A 90 -8.18 -9.79 0.21
CA ASP A 90 -9.51 -9.86 0.83
C ASP A 90 -10.08 -8.48 1.22
N ALA A 91 -11.41 -8.41 1.33
CA ALA A 91 -12.12 -7.16 1.56
C ALA A 91 -11.76 -6.46 2.88
N ALA A 92 -11.46 -7.22 3.95
CA ALA A 92 -11.19 -6.66 5.27
C ALA A 92 -9.80 -6.00 5.33
N VAL A 93 -8.81 -6.61 4.67
CA VAL A 93 -7.48 -6.03 4.51
C VAL A 93 -7.52 -4.80 3.60
N LEU A 94 -8.30 -4.83 2.51
CA LEU A 94 -8.49 -3.66 1.64
C LEU A 94 -9.10 -2.48 2.39
N GLU A 95 -10.17 -2.69 3.16
CA GLU A 95 -10.78 -1.62 3.94
C GLU A 95 -9.82 -1.04 4.98
N ALA A 96 -8.94 -1.85 5.56
CA ALA A 96 -7.94 -1.37 6.51
C ALA A 96 -6.85 -0.52 5.81
N LEU A 97 -6.40 -0.93 4.62
CA LEU A 97 -5.49 -0.17 3.77
C LEU A 97 -6.13 1.14 3.28
N GLU A 98 -7.40 1.13 2.87
CA GLU A 98 -8.17 2.31 2.47
C GLU A 98 -8.28 3.33 3.60
N ARG A 99 -8.67 2.88 4.81
CA ARG A 99 -8.71 3.73 6.02
C ARG A 99 -7.33 4.32 6.33
N ARG A 100 -6.23 3.55 6.18
CA ARG A 100 -4.88 4.07 6.43
C ARG A 100 -4.44 5.08 5.38
N ALA A 101 -4.62 4.77 4.09
CA ALA A 101 -4.24 5.64 2.98
C ALA A 101 -4.96 6.99 3.03
N ALA A 102 -6.27 7.01 3.30
CA ALA A 102 -7.03 8.25 3.47
C ALA A 102 -6.54 9.07 4.68
N ALA A 103 -6.39 8.43 5.84
CA ALA A 103 -5.95 9.10 7.08
C ALA A 103 -4.52 9.67 7.01
N VAL A 104 -3.66 9.12 6.15
CA VAL A 104 -2.26 9.56 6.00
C VAL A 104 -2.07 10.52 4.82
N GLY A 105 -2.70 10.26 3.67
CA GLY A 105 -2.64 11.14 2.49
C GLY A 105 -3.51 12.39 2.58
N GLY A 106 -4.33 12.53 3.63
CA GLY A 106 -5.18 13.71 3.84
C GLY A 106 -6.42 13.77 2.92
N LEU A 107 -6.72 12.69 2.19
CA LEU A 107 -7.92 12.58 1.37
C LEU A 107 -9.15 12.51 2.29
N ARG A 108 -10.13 13.38 2.03
CA ARG A 108 -11.42 13.49 2.72
C ARG A 108 -12.58 13.18 1.79
#